data_AF-A0A0F5VJ34-F1
#
_entry.id   AF-A0A0F5VJ34-F1
#
_cell.length_a   1.000
_cell.length_b   1.000
_cell.length_c   1.000
_cell.angle_alpha   90.00
_cell.angle_beta   90.00
_cell.angle_gamma   90.00
#
_symmetry.space_group_name_H-M   'P 1'
#
loop_
_entity.id
_entity.type
_entity.pdbx_description
1 polymer ?
#
loop_
_entity_poly.entity_id
_entity_poly.type
_entity_poly.pdbx_seq_one_letter_code
_entity_poly.pdbx_strand_id
1 'polypeptide(L)' 'MHSTLIVARMDPASIGDVARIFQEFDGTEMPHLMGTRRRELFAYRGLYFHLQDFDDDQGGRHIEQAKT' A
#
# COMPACT_ATOMS: atom_id res chain seq x y z
N MET A 1 16.48 -2.45 -0.85
CA MET A 1 15.35 -2.25 0.07
C MET A 1 14.90 -0.82 -0.10
N HIS A 2 13.72 -0.65 -0.66
CA HIS A 2 13.15 0.64 -1.02
C HIS A 2 11.79 0.78 -0.34
N SER A 3 11.48 1.98 0.15
CA SER A 3 10.20 2.27 0.80
C SER A 3 9.50 3.40 0.07
N THR A 4 8.22 3.22 -0.21
CA THR A 4 7.34 4.28 -0.71
C THR A 4 6.36 4.67 0.39
N LEU A 5 6.08 5.97 0.51
CA LEU A 5 5.08 6.50 1.42
C LEU A 5 4.07 7.32 0.62
N ILE A 6 2.85 6.81 0.52
CA ILE A 6 1.73 7.57 -0.05
C ILE A 6 1.01 8.28 1.10
N VAL A 7 0.79 9.58 0.94
CA VAL A 7 0.07 10.41 1.90
C VAL A 7 -1.16 10.99 1.22
N ALA A 8 -2.33 10.74 1.79
CA ALA A 8 -3.59 11.25 1.29
C ALA A 8 -4.49 11.73 2.43
N ARG A 9 -5.51 12.53 2.10
CA ARG A 9 -6.62 12.79 3.02
C ARG A 9 -7.60 11.62 2.98
N MET A 10 -8.16 11.28 4.11
CA MET A 10 -9.15 10.20 4.22
C MET A 10 -10.17 10.54 5.31
N ASP A 11 -11.43 10.21 5.05
CA ASP A 11 -12.47 10.23 6.08
C ASP A 11 -12.16 9.13 7.12
N PRO A 12 -12.08 9.45 8.43
CA PRO A 12 -11.87 8.45 9.48
C PRO A 12 -12.87 7.28 9.44
N ALA A 13 -14.11 7.52 8.97
CA ALA A 13 -15.10 6.46 8.82
C ALA A 13 -14.68 5.39 7.79
N SER A 14 -13.84 5.75 6.81
CA SER A 14 -13.36 4.83 5.77
C SER A 14 -12.20 3.94 6.21
N ILE A 15 -11.63 4.11 7.41
CA ILE A 15 -10.47 3.31 7.88
C ILE A 15 -10.75 1.81 7.81
N GLY A 16 -11.93 1.38 8.28
CA GLY A 16 -12.29 -0.04 8.33
C GLY A 16 -12.41 -0.65 6.93
N ASP A 17 -13.04 0.07 6.00
CA ASP A 17 -13.21 -0.40 4.63
C ASP A 17 -11.87 -0.49 3.89
N VAL A 18 -11.01 0.52 4.04
CA VAL A 18 -9.67 0.53 3.43
C VAL A 18 -8.81 -0.62 3.98
N ALA A 19 -8.83 -0.83 5.29
CA ALA A 19 -8.12 -1.96 5.90
C ALA A 19 -8.60 -3.31 5.34
N ARG A 20 -9.93 -3.50 5.23
CA ARG A 20 -10.51 -4.72 4.68
C ARG A 20 -10.12 -4.94 3.21
N ILE A 21 -10.21 -3.90 2.37
CA ILE A 21 -9.84 -3.99 0.94
C ILE A 21 -8.38 -4.43 0.79
N PHE A 22 -7.47 -3.82 1.55
CA PHE A 22 -6.06 -4.18 1.46
C PHE A 22 -5.76 -5.55 2.07
N GLN A 23 -6.47 -5.97 3.11
CA GLN A 23 -6.37 -7.33 3.63
C GLN A 23 -6.80 -8.37 2.58
N GLU A 24 -7.90 -8.13 1.87
CA GLU A 24 -8.36 -9.00 0.78
C GLU A 24 -7.35 -9.01 -0.38
N PHE A 25 -6.84 -7.84 -0.77
CA PHE A 25 -5.80 -7.71 -1.81
C PHE A 25 -4.51 -8.44 -1.43
N ASP A 26 -4.09 -8.35 -0.17
CA ASP A 26 -2.87 -8.98 0.34
C ASP A 26 -2.99 -10.51 0.42
N GLY A 27 -4.20 -11.05 0.39
CA GLY A 27 -4.46 -12.48 0.24
C GLY A 27 -4.35 -13.00 -1.20
N THR A 28 -4.14 -12.13 -2.19
CA THR A 28 -3.95 -12.52 -3.60
C THR A 28 -2.48 -12.69 -3.95
N GLU A 29 -2.17 -13.14 -5.18
CA GLU A 29 -0.77 -13.23 -5.66
C GLU A 29 -0.16 -11.85 -6.03
N MET A 30 -0.99 -10.81 -6.18
CA MET A 30 -0.58 -9.50 -6.68
C MET A 30 0.55 -8.82 -5.86
N PRO A 31 0.53 -8.82 -4.51
CA PRO A 31 1.61 -8.18 -3.74
C PRO A 31 2.99 -8.78 -4.04
N HIS A 32 3.08 -10.09 -4.22
CA HIS A 32 4.33 -10.78 -4.54
C HIS A 32 4.81 -10.41 -5.95
N LEU A 33 3.91 -10.37 -6.94
CA LEU A 33 4.24 -9.94 -8.31
C LEU A 33 4.72 -8.49 -8.36
N MET A 34 4.21 -7.64 -7.46
CA MET A 34 4.65 -6.25 -7.31
C MET A 34 5.95 -6.09 -6.51
N GLY A 35 6.51 -7.18 -5.96
CA GLY A 35 7.70 -7.14 -5.09
C GLY A 35 7.44 -6.52 -3.71
N THR A 36 6.18 -6.45 -3.28
CA THR A 36 5.82 -5.92 -1.96
C THR A 36 6.27 -6.91 -0.88
N ARG A 37 7.17 -6.45 -0.01
CA ARG A 37 7.63 -7.18 1.16
C ARG A 37 6.71 -6.95 2.37
N ARG A 38 6.30 -5.70 2.56
CA ARG A 38 5.49 -5.28 3.70
C ARG A 38 4.60 -4.10 3.33
N ARG A 39 3.39 -4.09 3.88
CA ARG A 39 2.47 -2.96 3.84
C ARG A 39 2.01 -2.62 5.25
N GLU A 40 2.09 -1.33 5.58
CA GLU A 40 1.56 -0.81 6.84
C GLU A 40 0.69 0.41 6.56
N LEU A 41 -0.50 0.42 7.16
CA LEU A 41 -1.49 1.48 7.02
C LEU A 41 -1.59 2.23 8.34
N PHE A 42 -1.43 3.56 8.29
CA PHE A 42 -1.59 4.43 9.44
C PHE A 42 -2.61 5.52 9.15
N ALA A 43 -3.29 5.97 10.20
CA ALA A 43 -4.18 7.12 10.12
C ALA A 43 -3.87 8.09 11.27
N TYR A 44 -3.79 9.39 10.95
CA TYR A 44 -3.57 10.43 11.95
C TYR A 44 -4.21 11.73 11.51
N ARG A 45 -5.12 12.28 12.34
CA ARG A 45 -5.77 13.59 12.13
C ARG A 45 -6.34 13.80 10.72
N GLY A 46 -7.03 12.79 10.18
CA GLY A 46 -7.65 12.85 8.84
C GLY A 46 -6.68 12.65 7.67
N LEU A 47 -5.43 12.29 7.96
CA LEU A 47 -4.46 11.84 6.99
C LEU A 47 -4.33 10.31 7.05
N TYR A 48 -4.18 9.72 5.87
CA TYR A 48 -3.89 8.32 5.63
C TYR A 48 -2.45 8.20 5.12
N PHE A 49 -1.75 7.20 5.65
CA PHE A 49 -0.39 6.87 5.28
C PHE A 49 -0.34 5.42 4.86
N HIS A 50 0.14 5.19 3.65
CA HIS A 50 0.39 3.86 3.10
C HIS A 50 1.90 3.71 2.96
N LEU A 51 2.50 3.01 3.91
CA LEU A 51 3.91 2.65 3.84
C LEU A 51 4.03 1.29 3.15
N GLN A 52 4.83 1.21 2.10
CA GLN A 52 5.08 -0.03 1.39
C GLN A 52 6.58 -0.23 1.19
N ASP A 53 7.07 -1.38 1.63
CA ASP A 53 8.46 -1.78 1.48
C ASP A 53 8.60 -2.81 0.37
N PHE A 54 9.69 -2.71 -0.37
CA PHE A 54 10.06 -3.57 -1.48
C PHE A 54 11.47 -4.14 -1.26
N ASP A 55 11.67 -5.39 -1.71
CA ASP A 55 12.97 -6.04 -1.61
C ASP A 55 14.02 -5.38 -2.53
N ASP A 56 13.59 -4.87 -3.70
CA ASP A 56 14.45 -4.20 -4.67
C ASP A 56 14.13 -2.70 -4.85
N ASP A 57 15.01 -1.99 -5.57
CA ASP A 57 14.85 -0.57 -5.88
C ASP A 57 13.91 -0.32 -7.09
N GLN A 58 13.34 -1.37 -7.67
CA GLN A 58 12.42 -1.28 -8.82
C GLN A 58 10.96 -1.23 -8.40
N GLY A 59 10.63 -1.52 -7.13
CA GLY A 59 9.24 -1.55 -6.63
C GLY A 59 8.35 -0.40 -7.11
N GLY A 60 8.87 0.83 -7.13
CA GLY A 60 8.14 1.99 -7.67
C GLY A 60 7.75 1.89 -9.14
N ARG A 61 8.58 1.29 -10.01
CA ARG A 61 8.28 1.07 -11.44
C ARG A 61 7.25 -0.04 -11.65
N HIS A 62 7.30 -1.10 -10.84
CA HIS A 62 6.35 -2.20 -10.90
C HIS A 62 4.93 -1.77 -10.51
N ILE A 63 4.79 -0.88 -9.52
CA ILE A 63 3.49 -0.31 -9.14
C ILE A 63 2.85 0.46 -10.30
N GLU A 64 3.62 1.30 -11.00
CA GLU A 64 3.08 2.08 -12.13
C GLU A 64 2.69 1.20 -13.31
N GLN A 65 3.43 0.12 -13.58
CA GLN A 65 3.10 -0.82 -14.66
C GLN A 65 1.85 -1.67 -14.34
N ALA A 66 1.62 -2.02 -13.07
CA ALA A 66 0.46 -2.81 -12.65
C ALA A 66 -0.87 -2.04 -12.65
N LYS A 67 -0.86 -0.72 -12.88
CA LYS A 67 -2.06 0.12 -12.96
C LYS A 67 -2.74 0.12 -14.35
N THR A 68 -2.10 -0.48 -15.37
CA THR A 68 -2.60 -0.54 -16.75
C THR A 68 -3.32 -1.85 -17.00
#